data_AF-A0A7Y3KQV1-F1
#
_entry.id   AF-A0A7Y3KQV1-F1
#
_cell.length_a   1.000
_cell.length_b   1.000
_cell.length_c   1.000
_cell.angle_alpha   90.00
_cell.angle_beta   90.00
_cell.angle_gamma   90.00
#
_symmetry.space_group_name_H-M   'P 1'
#
loop_
_entity.id
_entity.type
_entity.pdbx_description
1 polymer ?
#
loop_
_entity_poly.entity_id
_entity_poly.type
_entity_poly.pdbx_seq_one_letter_code
_entity_poly.pdbx_strand_id
1 'polypeptide(L)'
;MIIDSTILTSDISAFTSYFQIPATARSISQVVVDPSASPPGTADIGEASLDTETIAGLAPGANIIVYEIPDLSDQSIIDGYNKAISDGKASVVNSSFGGCESEDEPNVQTLYDPVFVAGSKLGITFTASAGDTGNVCDNTTTPFTVGATSPASDPHVVGVGGTETAGVYKLTSATAWNDSSCGASGTKQCATGGGVSAVFTPPPFQVGLSNASTSFRNVPDLAMPAEDVAVYQNGSWGIFAGTSWSAPEYAALAAELYQYCNFNLSTSPASFNPVALPYQAYASAPSDFIDVTSGNNQFATTSPFYKALPGFDNVSGVGVPYGAMMEATLCPNRAPLSTPFSFGASEERSESPISSQARTLDITPRVTGLIDQGMRAPAQLTRIQIVLRPTATVAGNEETVVSALQGAGFTIVNRFANHLVVDARAPASTVDAYFSTSLHDVVQGRFGRRYLPVRSVTLPAAIAPYVSGLSLDNLITMRTL
;
A
#
# COMPACT_ATOMS: atom_id res chain seq x y z
N MET A 1 -2.29 -8.60 10.98
CA MET A 1 -3.35 -8.06 11.85
C MET A 1 -3.36 -6.55 11.69
N ILE A 2 -4.51 -5.93 11.82
CA ILE A 2 -4.72 -4.48 11.73
C ILE A 2 -5.41 -4.01 13.02
N ILE A 3 -5.01 -2.85 13.56
CA ILE A 3 -5.76 -2.13 14.61
C ILE A 3 -6.37 -0.91 13.95
N ASP A 4 -7.70 -0.84 13.91
CA ASP A 4 -8.40 0.23 13.18
C ASP A 4 -9.86 0.31 13.64
N SER A 5 -10.65 1.08 12.92
CA SER A 5 -12.10 1.09 12.88
C SER A 5 -12.69 -0.10 12.11
N THR A 6 -14.00 -0.05 11.88
CA THR A 6 -14.77 -1.13 11.25
C THR A 6 -14.47 -1.28 9.75
N ILE A 7 -14.45 -2.51 9.23
CA ILE A 7 -14.43 -2.76 7.77
C ILE A 7 -15.81 -3.12 7.23
N LEU A 8 -16.10 -2.70 6.01
CA LEU A 8 -17.29 -3.17 5.28
C LEU A 8 -16.97 -4.47 4.53
N THR A 9 -17.54 -5.59 4.98
CA THR A 9 -17.34 -6.89 4.31
C THR A 9 -17.70 -6.86 2.82
N SER A 10 -18.67 -6.01 2.43
CA SER A 10 -19.02 -5.81 1.02
C SER A 10 -17.90 -5.20 0.18
N ASP A 11 -17.13 -4.28 0.77
CA ASP A 11 -16.04 -3.57 0.10
C ASP A 11 -14.84 -4.49 -0.07
N ILE A 12 -14.45 -5.17 1.01
CA ILE A 12 -13.39 -6.19 0.96
C ILE A 12 -13.74 -7.31 -0.02
N SER A 13 -15.01 -7.73 -0.07
CA SER A 13 -15.48 -8.72 -1.04
C SER A 13 -15.39 -8.19 -2.48
N ALA A 14 -15.74 -6.92 -2.71
CA ALA A 14 -15.65 -6.30 -4.03
C ALA A 14 -14.18 -6.15 -4.48
N PHE A 15 -13.29 -5.67 -3.62
CA PHE A 15 -11.86 -5.58 -3.87
C PHE A 15 -11.25 -6.94 -4.22
N THR A 16 -11.43 -7.93 -3.33
CA THR A 16 -10.84 -9.27 -3.52
C THR A 16 -11.42 -9.98 -4.75
N SER A 17 -12.70 -9.76 -5.06
CA SER A 17 -13.32 -10.28 -6.29
C SER A 17 -12.79 -9.58 -7.54
N TYR A 18 -12.60 -8.26 -7.50
CA TYR A 18 -12.10 -7.47 -8.62
C TYR A 18 -10.68 -7.89 -9.00
N PHE A 19 -9.79 -8.00 -8.02
CA PHE A 19 -8.40 -8.45 -8.22
C PHE A 19 -8.24 -9.97 -8.25
N GLN A 20 -9.34 -10.73 -8.12
CA GLN A 20 -9.36 -12.19 -8.19
C GLN A 20 -8.41 -12.85 -7.18
N ILE A 21 -8.33 -12.27 -5.97
CA ILE A 21 -7.39 -12.69 -4.94
C ILE A 21 -7.92 -13.98 -4.28
N PRO A 22 -7.27 -15.15 -4.46
CA PRO A 22 -7.88 -16.46 -4.16
C PRO A 22 -8.17 -16.67 -2.68
N ALA A 23 -9.35 -17.18 -2.33
CA ALA A 23 -9.78 -17.33 -0.93
C ALA A 23 -9.25 -18.59 -0.22
N THR A 24 -8.52 -19.48 -0.90
CA THR A 24 -8.28 -20.87 -0.46
C THR A 24 -7.48 -21.03 0.84
N ALA A 25 -6.87 -19.96 1.36
CA ALA A 25 -6.17 -19.94 2.64
C ALA A 25 -6.57 -18.78 3.58
N ARG A 26 -7.52 -17.92 3.18
CA ARG A 26 -7.75 -16.61 3.83
C ARG A 26 -8.97 -16.62 4.75
N SER A 27 -8.80 -16.28 6.02
CA SER A 27 -9.87 -15.73 6.86
C SER A 27 -9.62 -14.25 7.11
N ILE A 28 -10.54 -13.38 6.68
CA ILE A 28 -10.62 -12.00 7.15
C ILE A 28 -11.69 -11.99 8.25
N SER A 29 -11.29 -11.61 9.46
CA SER A 29 -12.19 -11.58 10.62
C SER A 29 -12.04 -10.26 11.35
N GLN A 30 -13.11 -9.81 11.98
CA GLN A 30 -13.14 -8.61 12.80
C GLN A 30 -13.40 -8.99 14.26
N VAL A 31 -12.66 -8.37 15.17
CA VAL A 31 -12.77 -8.55 16.61
C VAL A 31 -13.03 -7.18 17.23
N VAL A 32 -14.23 -6.99 17.77
CA VAL A 32 -14.57 -5.78 18.54
C VAL A 32 -13.79 -5.78 19.84
N VAL A 33 -12.96 -4.77 20.04
CA VAL A 33 -12.27 -4.47 21.30
C VAL A 33 -13.20 -3.58 22.13
N ASP A 34 -13.30 -3.86 23.43
CA ASP A 34 -14.18 -3.16 24.37
C ASP A 34 -15.64 -2.99 23.90
N PRO A 35 -16.39 -4.08 23.65
CA PRO A 35 -17.74 -4.02 23.09
C PRO A 35 -18.77 -3.28 23.97
N SER A 36 -18.42 -2.97 25.22
CA SER A 36 -19.24 -2.15 26.12
C SER A 36 -19.02 -0.64 25.96
N ALA A 37 -17.95 -0.22 25.30
CA ALA A 37 -17.52 1.17 25.16
C ALA A 37 -17.98 1.76 23.81
N SER A 38 -19.27 2.14 23.72
CA SER A 38 -19.91 2.66 22.49
C SER A 38 -19.85 1.71 21.28
N PRO A 39 -20.77 1.79 20.31
CA PRO A 39 -20.62 1.02 19.08
C PRO A 39 -19.33 1.51 18.38
N PRO A 40 -18.49 0.59 17.90
CA PRO A 40 -17.25 0.97 17.25
C PRO A 40 -17.50 1.89 16.04
N GLY A 41 -16.57 2.84 15.86
CA GLY A 41 -16.75 3.95 14.94
C GLY A 41 -16.77 3.52 13.48
N THR A 42 -17.63 4.16 12.68
CA THR A 42 -17.56 4.16 11.20
C THR A 42 -16.75 5.36 10.69
N ALA A 43 -16.07 6.08 11.59
CA ALA A 43 -15.44 7.36 11.31
C ALA A 43 -14.30 7.24 10.29
N ASP A 44 -13.61 6.08 10.25
CA ASP A 44 -12.42 5.90 9.43
C ASP A 44 -12.41 4.59 8.61
N ILE A 45 -13.59 4.21 8.07
CA ILE A 45 -13.74 3.01 7.22
C ILE A 45 -12.71 2.95 6.09
N GLY A 46 -12.24 4.10 5.61
CA GLY A 46 -11.29 4.12 4.52
C GLY A 46 -9.87 3.72 4.90
N GLU A 47 -9.42 4.02 6.12
CA GLU A 47 -8.12 3.56 6.65
C GLU A 47 -8.20 2.05 6.84
N ALA A 48 -9.29 1.59 7.48
CA ALA A 48 -9.54 0.16 7.69
C ALA A 48 -9.61 -0.62 6.36
N SER A 49 -10.24 -0.04 5.33
CA SER A 49 -10.24 -0.58 3.96
C SER A 49 -8.85 -0.57 3.35
N LEU A 50 -8.13 0.56 3.38
CA LEU A 50 -6.77 0.70 2.84
C LEU A 50 -5.83 -0.36 3.40
N ASP A 51 -5.79 -0.49 4.72
CA ASP A 51 -4.98 -1.47 5.44
C ASP A 51 -5.33 -2.91 5.06
N THR A 52 -6.62 -3.24 5.11
CA THR A 52 -7.11 -4.60 4.87
C THR A 52 -6.92 -5.02 3.42
N GLU A 53 -7.23 -4.14 2.47
CA GLU A 53 -7.08 -4.38 1.04
C GLU A 53 -5.61 -4.52 0.64
N THR A 54 -4.73 -3.67 1.19
CA THR A 54 -3.29 -3.72 0.94
C THR A 54 -2.70 -5.05 1.41
N ILE A 55 -2.96 -5.46 2.66
CA ILE A 55 -2.46 -6.73 3.17
C ILE A 55 -3.09 -7.92 2.42
N ALA A 56 -4.38 -7.86 2.10
CA ALA A 56 -5.04 -8.92 1.33
C ALA A 56 -4.47 -9.06 -0.09
N GLY A 57 -4.08 -7.96 -0.72
CA GLY A 57 -3.47 -7.90 -2.05
C GLY A 57 -2.03 -8.42 -2.07
N LEU A 58 -1.23 -8.02 -1.09
CA LEU A 58 0.22 -8.28 -1.08
C LEU A 58 0.61 -9.57 -0.35
N ALA A 59 -0.19 -10.01 0.63
CA ALA A 59 0.00 -11.26 1.35
C ALA A 59 -1.25 -12.17 1.24
N PRO A 60 -1.57 -12.67 0.02
CA PRO A 60 -2.84 -13.33 -0.26
C PRO A 60 -3.07 -14.63 0.54
N GLY A 61 -2.01 -15.22 1.10
CA GLY A 61 -2.07 -16.41 1.97
C GLY A 61 -2.24 -16.12 3.46
N ALA A 62 -2.15 -14.86 3.90
CA ALA A 62 -2.22 -14.50 5.30
C ALA A 62 -3.66 -14.52 5.85
N ASN A 63 -3.80 -14.88 7.14
CA ASN A 63 -5.04 -14.63 7.87
C ASN A 63 -5.03 -13.20 8.39
N ILE A 64 -6.09 -12.45 8.12
CA ILE A 64 -6.21 -11.04 8.50
C ILE A 64 -7.22 -10.92 9.64
N ILE A 65 -6.79 -10.33 10.74
CA ILE A 65 -7.63 -10.02 11.88
C ILE A 65 -7.62 -8.51 12.03
N VAL A 66 -8.80 -7.90 11.95
CA VAL A 66 -9.04 -6.48 12.23
C VAL A 66 -9.50 -6.39 13.68
N TYR A 67 -8.67 -5.81 14.55
CA TYR A 67 -9.05 -5.47 15.92
C TYR A 67 -9.64 -4.08 15.91
N GLU A 68 -10.97 -4.05 15.98
CA GLU A 68 -11.77 -2.85 15.90
C GLU A 68 -11.78 -2.15 17.26
N ILE A 69 -11.12 -1.00 17.36
CA ILE A 69 -11.09 -0.17 18.57
C ILE A 69 -12.12 0.96 18.49
N PRO A 70 -12.68 1.43 19.62
CA PRO A 70 -13.76 2.41 19.60
C PRO A 70 -13.30 3.82 19.19
N ASP A 71 -12.08 4.21 19.55
CA ASP A 71 -11.43 5.47 19.19
C ASP A 71 -9.89 5.39 19.31
N LEU A 72 -9.19 6.47 18.96
CA LEU A 72 -7.73 6.60 19.06
C LEU A 72 -7.27 7.14 20.42
N SER A 73 -8.05 6.97 21.50
CA SER A 73 -7.52 7.24 22.84
C SER A 73 -6.46 6.22 23.23
N ASP A 74 -5.51 6.63 24.07
CA ASP A 74 -4.46 5.74 24.58
C ASP A 74 -5.03 4.42 25.15
N GLN A 75 -6.14 4.50 25.89
CA GLN A 75 -6.75 3.33 26.48
C GLN A 75 -7.19 2.33 25.40
N SER A 76 -7.91 2.80 24.39
CA SER A 76 -8.45 1.95 23.31
C SER A 76 -7.34 1.36 22.44
N ILE A 77 -6.29 2.13 22.15
CA ILE A 77 -5.13 1.64 21.41
C ILE A 77 -4.41 0.54 22.20
N ILE A 78 -4.14 0.78 23.49
CA ILE A 78 -3.48 -0.19 24.38
C ILE A 78 -4.32 -1.45 24.55
N ASP A 79 -5.63 -1.34 24.69
CA ASP A 79 -6.53 -2.49 24.77
C ASP A 79 -6.54 -3.29 23.46
N GLY A 80 -6.47 -2.62 22.31
CA GLY A 80 -6.30 -3.25 20.99
C GLY A 80 -5.02 -4.09 20.90
N TYR A 81 -3.87 -3.52 21.28
CA TYR A 81 -2.61 -4.26 21.30
C TYR A 81 -2.60 -5.40 22.32
N ASN A 82 -3.12 -5.19 23.53
CA ASN A 82 -3.20 -6.25 24.54
C ASN A 82 -4.12 -7.39 24.08
N LYS A 83 -5.22 -7.07 23.40
CA LYS A 83 -6.13 -8.07 22.83
C LYS A 83 -5.44 -8.88 21.73
N ALA A 84 -4.67 -8.23 20.86
CA ALA A 84 -3.86 -8.88 19.83
C ALA A 84 -2.85 -9.87 20.40
N ILE A 85 -2.08 -9.42 21.38
CA ILE A 85 -1.04 -10.21 22.05
C ILE A 85 -1.67 -11.40 22.77
N SER A 86 -2.74 -11.15 23.55
CA SER A 86 -3.40 -12.20 24.34
C SER A 86 -4.12 -13.26 23.50
N ASP A 87 -4.66 -12.89 22.33
CA ASP A 87 -5.23 -13.86 21.41
C ASP A 87 -4.17 -14.80 20.82
N GLY A 88 -2.91 -14.36 20.72
CA GLY A 88 -1.79 -15.16 20.24
C GLY A 88 -1.92 -15.62 18.78
N LYS A 89 -2.70 -14.89 17.97
CA LYS A 89 -3.00 -15.25 16.57
C LYS A 89 -2.24 -14.40 15.54
N ALA A 90 -1.79 -13.21 15.92
CA ALA A 90 -1.11 -12.30 15.02
C ALA A 90 0.41 -12.49 15.09
N SER A 91 1.07 -12.66 13.93
CA SER A 91 2.54 -12.60 13.83
C SER A 91 3.06 -11.22 13.45
N VAL A 92 2.20 -10.41 12.81
CA VAL A 92 2.46 -9.04 12.39
C VAL A 92 1.24 -8.19 12.72
N VAL A 93 1.46 -7.00 13.29
CA VAL A 93 0.45 -6.02 13.69
C VAL A 93 0.73 -4.69 13.00
N ASN A 94 -0.22 -4.25 12.16
CA ASN A 94 -0.19 -2.97 11.48
C ASN A 94 -0.94 -1.88 12.27
N SER A 95 -0.39 -0.68 12.24
CA SER A 95 -0.97 0.52 12.83
C SER A 95 -0.75 1.73 11.92
N SER A 96 -1.77 2.07 11.13
CA SER A 96 -1.78 3.22 10.22
C SER A 96 -2.32 4.48 10.91
N PHE A 97 -1.83 4.73 12.12
CA PHE A 97 -2.17 5.90 12.94
C PHE A 97 -0.95 6.35 13.74
N GLY A 98 -0.99 7.58 14.24
CA GLY A 98 0.01 8.06 15.16
C GLY A 98 -0.28 9.44 15.75
N GLY A 99 0.42 9.75 16.84
CA GLY A 99 0.39 11.02 17.55
C GLY A 99 1.80 11.57 17.76
N CYS A 100 1.93 12.83 18.18
CA CYS A 100 3.24 13.40 18.47
C CYS A 100 3.82 12.79 19.75
N GLU A 101 4.97 12.11 19.63
CA GLU A 101 5.62 11.41 20.75
C GLU A 101 5.82 12.32 21.97
N SER A 102 6.18 13.59 21.77
CA SER A 102 6.43 14.53 22.87
C SER A 102 5.17 15.02 23.57
N GLU A 103 4.00 14.87 22.96
CA GLU A 103 2.71 15.27 23.53
C GLU A 103 2.07 14.13 24.31
N ASP A 104 2.39 12.89 23.92
CA ASP A 104 1.93 11.66 24.57
C ASP A 104 2.89 11.17 25.68
N GLU A 105 3.86 11.99 26.09
CA GLU A 105 4.74 11.69 27.23
C GLU A 105 4.01 11.90 28.58
N PRO A 106 4.17 11.01 29.57
CA PRO A 106 5.07 9.84 29.60
C PRO A 106 4.39 8.53 29.13
N ASN A 107 3.20 8.60 28.51
CA ASN A 107 2.43 7.42 28.14
C ASN A 107 3.15 6.58 27.09
N VAL A 108 3.87 7.18 26.14
CA VAL A 108 4.64 6.42 25.14
C VAL A 108 5.69 5.50 25.80
N GLN A 109 6.34 5.92 26.89
CA GLN A 109 7.26 5.05 27.65
C GLN A 109 6.57 4.13 28.65
N THR A 110 5.48 4.58 29.28
CA THR A 110 4.92 3.88 30.46
C THR A 110 3.73 2.98 30.14
N LEU A 111 3.05 3.20 29.01
CA LEU A 111 1.91 2.42 28.53
C LEU A 111 2.24 1.68 27.24
N TYR A 112 2.80 2.37 26.24
CA TYR A 112 3.03 1.80 24.90
C TYR A 112 4.25 0.88 24.81
N ASP A 113 5.46 1.36 25.13
CA ASP A 113 6.69 0.54 25.05
C ASP A 113 6.59 -0.82 25.77
N PRO A 114 6.02 -0.92 27.00
CA PRO A 114 5.86 -2.22 27.67
C PRO A 114 5.05 -3.24 26.86
N VAL A 115 4.06 -2.80 26.10
CA VAL A 115 3.23 -3.64 25.22
C VAL A 115 4.05 -4.13 24.03
N PHE A 116 4.81 -3.25 23.39
CA PHE A 116 5.65 -3.62 22.24
C PHE A 116 6.83 -4.51 22.65
N VAL A 117 7.44 -4.25 23.81
CA VAL A 117 8.44 -5.13 24.45
C VAL A 117 7.85 -6.53 24.69
N ALA A 118 6.62 -6.60 25.21
CA ALA A 118 5.96 -7.88 25.50
C ALA A 118 5.66 -8.67 24.21
N GLY A 119 5.09 -8.01 23.19
CA GLY A 119 4.79 -8.66 21.92
C GLY A 119 6.04 -9.05 21.13
N SER A 120 7.09 -8.22 21.15
CA SER A 120 8.37 -8.53 20.48
C SER A 120 9.03 -9.78 21.05
N LYS A 121 8.92 -10.03 22.36
CA LYS A 121 9.39 -11.28 23.00
C LYS A 121 8.66 -12.52 22.51
N LEU A 122 7.44 -12.36 21.99
CA LEU A 122 6.67 -13.43 21.34
C LEU A 122 6.97 -13.54 19.84
N GLY A 123 7.86 -12.71 19.31
CA GLY A 123 8.21 -12.63 17.89
C GLY A 123 7.20 -11.86 17.04
N ILE A 124 6.29 -11.09 17.64
CA ILE A 124 5.31 -10.26 16.91
C ILE A 124 6.05 -9.06 16.31
N THR A 125 5.96 -8.87 14.99
CA THR A 125 6.39 -7.63 14.34
C THR A 125 5.29 -6.58 14.47
N PHE A 126 5.57 -5.47 15.13
CA PHE A 126 4.72 -4.28 15.06
C PHE A 126 5.24 -3.36 13.96
N THR A 127 4.34 -2.78 13.19
CA THR A 127 4.66 -1.81 12.15
C THR A 127 3.70 -0.64 12.24
N ALA A 128 4.23 0.57 12.04
CA ALA A 128 3.45 1.79 12.11
C ALA A 128 3.87 2.81 11.06
N SER A 129 2.89 3.54 10.54
CA SER A 129 3.09 4.67 9.64
C SER A 129 3.94 5.74 10.31
N ALA A 130 4.99 6.24 9.65
CA ALA A 130 5.86 7.27 10.22
C ALA A 130 5.19 8.66 10.30
N GLY A 131 4.05 8.85 9.64
CA GLY A 131 3.26 10.08 9.61
C GLY A 131 3.27 10.76 8.25
N ASP A 132 2.32 11.68 8.03
CA ASP A 132 2.07 12.28 6.71
C ASP A 132 2.37 13.78 6.66
N THR A 133 2.97 14.30 7.72
CA THR A 133 3.29 15.72 7.91
C THR A 133 4.79 15.97 8.01
N GLY A 134 5.59 15.15 7.34
CA GLY A 134 7.02 15.38 7.17
C GLY A 134 7.81 15.34 8.49
N ASN A 135 8.61 16.37 8.72
CA ASN A 135 9.37 16.57 9.96
C ASN A 135 8.51 17.06 11.14
N VAL A 136 7.21 17.27 10.95
CA VAL A 136 6.27 17.75 11.97
C VAL A 136 5.46 16.57 12.49
N CYS A 137 5.39 16.43 13.82
CA CYS A 137 4.56 15.43 14.50
C CYS A 137 3.20 15.99 14.93
N ASP A 138 3.11 17.31 15.19
CA ASP A 138 1.85 18.02 15.45
C ASP A 138 1.78 19.30 14.61
N ASN A 139 0.75 19.37 13.77
CA ASN A 139 0.43 20.52 12.92
C ASN A 139 -0.86 21.25 13.35
N THR A 140 -1.41 20.93 14.52
CA THR A 140 -2.65 21.52 15.04
C THR A 140 -2.43 22.88 15.69
N THR A 141 -1.24 23.10 16.27
CA THR A 141 -0.87 24.34 16.95
C THR A 141 0.30 25.02 16.26
N THR A 142 0.30 26.36 16.17
CA THR A 142 1.43 27.13 15.61
C THR A 142 2.26 27.80 16.71
N PRO A 143 3.61 27.71 16.69
CA PRO A 143 4.44 27.00 15.71
C PRO A 143 4.26 25.48 15.78
N PHE A 144 4.34 24.82 14.61
CA PHE A 144 4.22 23.35 14.52
C PHE A 144 5.32 22.65 15.32
N THR A 145 4.99 21.50 15.90
CA THR A 145 5.91 20.69 16.70
C THR A 145 6.73 19.77 15.80
N VAL A 146 8.05 19.95 15.80
CA VAL A 146 8.99 19.04 15.12
C VAL A 146 9.26 17.85 16.03
N GLY A 147 9.10 16.63 15.50
CA GLY A 147 9.31 15.42 16.28
C GLY A 147 9.01 14.15 15.48
N ALA A 148 9.32 13.01 16.09
CA ALA A 148 8.86 11.72 15.61
C ALA A 148 7.43 11.44 16.10
N THR A 149 6.72 10.58 15.38
CA THR A 149 5.37 10.14 15.74
C THR A 149 5.42 8.81 16.50
N SER A 150 4.57 8.66 17.52
CA SER A 150 4.31 7.39 18.19
C SER A 150 3.11 6.71 17.53
N PRO A 151 3.11 5.39 17.31
CA PRO A 151 4.05 4.40 17.84
C PRO A 151 5.29 4.15 16.96
N ALA A 152 5.42 4.77 15.79
CA ALA A 152 6.56 4.57 14.89
C ALA A 152 7.93 4.91 15.52
N SER A 153 7.97 5.77 16.53
CA SER A 153 9.19 6.13 17.26
C SER A 153 9.65 5.10 18.29
N ASP A 154 8.82 4.11 18.63
CA ASP A 154 9.18 3.06 19.58
C ASP A 154 10.27 2.13 19.00
N PRO A 155 11.32 1.75 19.77
CA PRO A 155 12.38 0.85 19.32
C PRO A 155 11.94 -0.60 19.01
N HIS A 156 10.72 -0.97 19.36
CA HIS A 156 10.10 -2.29 19.15
C HIS A 156 9.01 -2.26 18.06
N VAL A 157 8.85 -1.13 17.38
CA VAL A 157 7.94 -0.94 16.25
C VAL A 157 8.76 -0.57 15.01
N VAL A 158 8.47 -1.19 13.87
CA VAL A 158 9.04 -0.77 12.59
C VAL A 158 8.30 0.48 12.14
N GLY A 159 8.97 1.62 12.17
CA GLY A 159 8.47 2.87 11.62
C GLY A 159 8.64 2.87 10.11
N VAL A 160 7.54 3.04 9.37
CA VAL A 160 7.54 2.93 7.91
C VAL A 160 7.27 4.29 7.27
N GLY A 161 8.27 4.82 6.58
CA GLY A 161 8.19 6.05 5.81
C GLY A 161 7.64 5.84 4.40
N GLY A 162 7.59 6.94 3.66
CA GLY A 162 6.97 7.06 2.35
C GLY A 162 7.91 7.51 1.25
N THR A 163 7.76 6.92 0.08
CA THR A 163 8.40 7.34 -1.17
C THR A 163 7.36 7.72 -2.21
N GLU A 164 7.75 8.60 -3.13
CA GLU A 164 6.94 8.87 -4.32
C GLU A 164 6.78 7.60 -5.16
N THR A 165 5.76 7.55 -6.00
CA THR A 165 5.72 6.59 -7.11
C THR A 165 6.42 7.19 -8.34
N ALA A 166 7.10 6.36 -9.15
CA ALA A 166 7.77 6.85 -10.36
C ALA A 166 6.79 6.97 -11.55
N GLY A 167 5.59 7.50 -11.27
CA GLY A 167 4.44 7.54 -12.16
C GLY A 167 3.64 6.24 -12.18
N VAL A 168 2.61 6.22 -13.02
CA VAL A 168 1.61 5.14 -13.03
C VAL A 168 2.27 3.76 -13.17
N TYR A 169 1.96 2.87 -12.23
CA TYR A 169 2.41 1.47 -12.18
C TYR A 169 3.90 1.27 -11.87
N LYS A 170 4.60 2.28 -11.34
CA LYS A 170 5.95 2.11 -10.79
C LYS A 170 5.98 2.47 -9.31
N LEU A 171 5.80 1.43 -8.50
CA LEU A 171 5.90 1.44 -7.04
C LEU A 171 7.34 1.55 -6.52
N THR A 172 8.30 2.00 -7.34
CA THR A 172 9.71 2.06 -6.96
C THR A 172 10.27 3.41 -7.37
N SER A 173 10.66 4.20 -6.38
CA SER A 173 11.26 5.53 -6.55
C SER A 173 12.41 5.71 -5.57
N ALA A 174 13.47 6.37 -6.01
CA ALA A 174 14.55 6.85 -5.15
C ALA A 174 14.28 8.30 -4.66
N THR A 175 13.01 8.71 -4.62
CA THR A 175 12.58 10.05 -4.20
C THR A 175 11.65 9.94 -3.00
N ALA A 176 11.98 10.69 -1.95
CA ALA A 176 11.15 10.81 -0.76
C ALA A 176 9.78 11.41 -1.08
N TRP A 177 8.73 10.88 -0.47
CA TRP A 177 7.38 11.42 -0.61
C TRP A 177 7.29 12.81 0.02
N ASN A 178 7.10 13.84 -0.79
CA ASN A 178 6.89 15.21 -0.34
C ASN A 178 6.15 16.02 -1.41
N ASP A 179 4.84 15.88 -1.35
CA ASP A 179 3.95 16.45 -2.32
C ASP A 179 3.44 17.81 -1.87
N SER A 180 3.62 18.82 -2.72
CA SER A 180 3.05 20.15 -2.50
C SER A 180 1.51 20.16 -2.45
N SER A 181 0.87 19.08 -2.91
CA SER A 181 -0.57 18.96 -2.87
C SER A 181 -1.08 17.52 -2.92
N CYS A 182 -1.59 17.05 -1.79
CA CYS A 182 -2.41 15.85 -1.68
C CYS A 182 -3.77 16.23 -1.07
N GLY A 183 -4.63 15.23 -0.83
CA GLY A 183 -6.01 15.51 -0.47
C GLY A 183 -6.96 15.48 -1.66
N ALA A 184 -8.21 15.09 -1.42
CA ALA A 184 -9.31 15.35 -2.36
C ALA A 184 -9.45 16.86 -2.72
N SER A 185 -9.04 17.74 -1.80
CA SER A 185 -8.98 19.20 -2.05
C SER A 185 -7.76 19.63 -2.84
N GLY A 186 -6.65 18.87 -2.78
CA GLY A 186 -5.43 19.21 -3.47
C GLY A 186 -4.79 20.52 -3.02
N THR A 187 -4.94 20.87 -1.74
CA THR A 187 -4.45 22.14 -1.19
C THR A 187 -3.48 21.98 -0.03
N LYS A 188 -3.33 20.77 0.50
CA LYS A 188 -2.47 20.48 1.64
C LYS A 188 -1.21 19.78 1.15
N GLN A 189 -0.06 20.22 1.66
CA GLN A 189 1.16 19.45 1.52
C GLN A 189 1.02 18.15 2.32
N CYS A 190 1.65 17.07 1.87
CA CYS A 190 1.90 15.88 2.67
C CYS A 190 3.32 15.42 2.39
N ALA A 191 3.95 14.84 3.39
CA ALA A 191 5.32 14.39 3.29
C ALA A 191 5.56 13.23 4.23
N THR A 192 6.47 12.34 3.86
CA THR A 192 6.85 11.21 4.71
C THR A 192 7.30 11.67 6.09
N GLY A 193 6.71 11.10 7.11
CA GLY A 193 7.13 11.25 8.48
C GLY A 193 8.57 10.80 8.65
N GLY A 194 9.31 11.52 9.49
CA GLY A 194 10.69 11.16 9.76
C GLY A 194 11.39 12.15 10.68
N GLY A 195 12.20 11.63 11.58
CA GLY A 195 12.84 12.44 12.59
C GLY A 195 13.67 11.64 13.58
N VAL A 196 13.98 12.31 14.68
CA VAL A 196 14.71 11.74 15.80
C VAL A 196 13.78 11.83 17.00
N SER A 197 13.55 10.71 17.67
CA SER A 197 12.78 10.63 18.90
C SER A 197 13.34 11.59 19.96
N ALA A 198 12.47 12.13 20.79
CA ALA A 198 12.87 12.91 21.97
C ALA A 198 12.96 12.03 23.23
N VAL A 199 12.55 10.77 23.12
CA VAL A 199 12.20 9.90 24.25
C VAL A 199 13.08 8.65 24.30
N PHE A 200 13.19 7.93 23.18
CA PHE A 200 13.86 6.65 23.12
C PHE A 200 15.31 6.76 22.66
N THR A 201 16.21 6.04 23.32
CA THR A 201 17.60 5.90 22.88
C THR A 201 17.69 5.07 21.60
N PRO A 202 18.75 5.22 20.77
CA PRO A 202 18.89 4.43 19.56
C PRO A 202 19.05 2.95 19.92
N PRO A 203 18.28 2.04 19.29
CA PRO A 203 18.49 0.62 19.46
C PRO A 203 19.84 0.18 18.84
N PRO A 204 20.42 -0.96 19.27
CA PRO A 204 21.74 -1.40 18.82
C PRO A 204 21.93 -1.48 17.30
N PHE A 205 20.88 -1.80 16.54
CA PHE A 205 20.93 -1.90 15.08
C PHE A 205 20.99 -0.53 14.36
N GLN A 206 20.71 0.58 15.06
CA GLN A 206 20.91 1.93 14.53
C GLN A 206 22.27 2.54 14.90
N VAL A 207 23.00 1.92 15.83
CA VAL A 207 24.30 2.44 16.26
C VAL A 207 25.33 2.27 15.15
N GLY A 208 25.97 3.38 14.76
CA GLY A 208 27.02 3.39 13.73
C GLY A 208 26.51 3.51 12.30
N LEU A 209 25.19 3.63 12.09
CA LEU A 209 24.65 4.04 10.79
C LEU A 209 25.09 5.46 10.47
N SER A 210 25.49 5.69 9.23
CA SER A 210 25.80 7.04 8.74
C SER A 210 24.53 7.89 8.71
N ASN A 211 24.64 9.18 9.00
CA ASN A 211 23.54 10.16 9.08
C ASN A 211 22.49 9.92 10.19
N ALA A 212 22.56 8.82 10.94
CA ALA A 212 21.71 8.57 12.09
C ALA A 212 22.16 9.40 13.32
N SER A 213 21.19 9.82 14.13
CA SER A 213 21.41 10.29 15.49
C SER A 213 22.05 9.19 16.33
N THR A 214 23.12 9.54 17.05
CA THR A 214 23.79 8.66 18.00
C THR A 214 23.18 8.71 19.40
N SER A 215 22.20 9.59 19.63
CA SER A 215 21.68 9.89 20.96
C SER A 215 20.23 9.46 21.17
N PHE A 216 19.44 9.38 20.09
CA PHE A 216 18.03 9.00 20.15
C PHE A 216 17.61 8.20 18.91
N ARG A 217 16.51 7.44 19.04
CA ARG A 217 15.92 6.59 17.99
C ARG A 217 15.61 7.40 16.74
N ASN A 218 16.00 6.89 15.59
CA ASN A 218 15.87 7.52 14.28
C ASN A 218 14.68 6.93 13.52
N VAL A 219 13.75 7.72 12.99
CA VAL A 219 12.55 7.27 12.25
C VAL A 219 12.60 7.86 10.85
N PRO A 220 12.17 7.15 9.79
CA PRO A 220 11.68 5.76 9.79
C PRO A 220 12.83 4.73 9.79
N ASP A 221 12.48 3.45 9.92
CA ASP A 221 13.44 2.34 9.76
C ASP A 221 13.66 1.97 8.30
N LEU A 222 12.60 2.03 7.49
CA LEU A 222 12.57 1.81 6.05
C LEU A 222 11.42 2.62 5.44
N ALA A 223 11.32 2.62 4.12
CA ALA A 223 10.19 3.23 3.43
C ALA A 223 9.48 2.26 2.48
N MET A 224 8.24 2.57 2.16
CA MET A 224 7.46 1.97 1.07
C MET A 224 6.82 3.09 0.23
N PRO A 225 6.21 2.81 -0.92
CA PRO A 225 5.38 3.78 -1.64
C PRO A 225 4.32 4.41 -0.73
N ALA A 226 3.98 5.67 -0.95
CA ALA A 226 3.02 6.40 -0.12
C ALA A 226 1.93 7.13 -0.91
N GLU A 227 1.75 6.83 -2.19
CA GLU A 227 0.76 7.52 -3.02
C GLU A 227 0.27 6.67 -4.19
N ASP A 228 -0.80 7.13 -4.85
CA ASP A 228 -1.38 6.54 -6.06
C ASP A 228 -1.92 5.09 -5.89
N VAL A 229 -2.35 4.72 -4.67
CA VAL A 229 -2.98 3.41 -4.41
C VAL A 229 -4.50 3.44 -4.62
N ALA A 230 -5.04 2.45 -5.32
CA ALA A 230 -6.48 2.27 -5.48
C ALA A 230 -7.08 1.46 -4.32
N VAL A 231 -8.06 2.06 -3.63
CA VAL A 231 -8.82 1.44 -2.53
C VAL A 231 -10.30 1.43 -2.88
N TYR A 232 -11.01 0.36 -2.55
CA TYR A 232 -12.44 0.23 -2.74
C TYR A 232 -13.20 0.46 -1.43
N GLN A 233 -13.78 1.63 -1.25
CA GLN A 233 -14.53 1.94 -0.04
C GLN A 233 -15.91 2.51 -0.35
N ASN A 234 -16.86 2.22 0.54
CA ASN A 234 -18.25 2.63 0.45
C ASN A 234 -18.84 2.36 -0.95
N GLY A 235 -18.55 1.18 -1.52
CA GLY A 235 -19.03 0.77 -2.84
C GLY A 235 -18.38 1.49 -4.03
N SER A 236 -17.21 2.12 -3.88
CA SER A 236 -16.55 2.85 -4.97
C SER A 236 -15.02 2.88 -4.84
N TRP A 237 -14.33 2.85 -5.98
CA TRP A 237 -12.88 3.07 -6.04
C TRP A 237 -12.51 4.53 -5.73
N GLY A 238 -11.40 4.72 -5.03
CA GLY A 238 -10.70 5.99 -4.86
C GLY A 238 -9.19 5.79 -4.84
N ILE A 239 -8.42 6.86 -5.03
CA ILE A 239 -6.95 6.84 -4.95
C ILE A 239 -6.49 7.48 -3.65
N PHE A 240 -5.73 6.75 -2.84
CA PHE A 240 -5.25 7.15 -1.52
C PHE A 240 -3.75 7.41 -1.55
N ALA A 241 -3.28 8.08 -0.49
CA ALA A 241 -1.89 8.40 -0.23
C ALA A 241 -1.70 8.49 1.29
N GLY A 242 -0.46 8.41 1.75
CA GLY A 242 -0.10 8.34 3.15
C GLY A 242 0.92 7.26 3.43
N THR A 243 1.73 7.47 4.46
CA THR A 243 2.48 6.39 5.13
C THR A 243 1.56 5.37 5.79
N SER A 244 0.28 5.72 5.96
CA SER A 244 -0.84 4.79 6.17
C SER A 244 -0.91 3.67 5.13
N TRP A 245 -0.51 3.90 3.88
CA TRP A 245 -0.39 2.81 2.90
C TRP A 245 0.94 2.07 3.03
N SER A 246 2.01 2.79 3.33
CA SER A 246 3.35 2.24 3.47
C SER A 246 3.46 1.18 4.58
N ALA A 247 2.83 1.42 5.73
CA ALA A 247 2.84 0.52 6.88
C ALA A 247 2.24 -0.88 6.58
N PRO A 248 1.02 -1.02 6.01
CA PRO A 248 0.45 -2.31 5.66
C PRO A 248 1.19 -2.99 4.50
N GLU A 249 1.86 -2.25 3.61
CA GLU A 249 2.78 -2.85 2.62
C GLU A 249 3.92 -3.60 3.31
N TYR A 250 4.58 -2.97 4.29
CA TYR A 250 5.60 -3.66 5.07
C TYR A 250 5.01 -4.77 5.97
N ALA A 251 3.80 -4.59 6.50
CA ALA A 251 3.11 -5.64 7.26
C ALA A 251 2.91 -6.90 6.42
N ALA A 252 2.51 -6.73 5.15
CA ALA A 252 2.36 -7.82 4.19
C ALA A 252 3.71 -8.48 3.87
N LEU A 253 4.74 -7.68 3.60
CA LEU A 253 6.11 -8.19 3.39
C LEU A 253 6.62 -8.98 4.60
N ALA A 254 6.39 -8.49 5.83
CA ALA A 254 6.79 -9.20 7.03
C ALA A 254 6.03 -10.53 7.19
N ALA A 255 4.77 -10.59 6.80
CA ALA A 255 3.99 -11.84 6.81
C ALA A 255 4.53 -12.87 5.80
N GLU A 256 4.84 -12.43 4.58
CA GLU A 256 5.47 -13.27 3.54
C GLU A 256 6.88 -13.73 3.98
N LEU A 257 7.68 -12.84 4.57
CA LEU A 257 8.98 -13.16 5.14
C LEU A 257 8.86 -14.24 6.23
N TYR A 258 7.88 -14.13 7.12
CA TYR A 258 7.65 -15.13 8.16
C TYR A 258 7.29 -16.49 7.56
N GLN A 259 6.48 -16.51 6.49
CA GLN A 259 6.16 -17.72 5.75
C GLN A 259 7.40 -18.30 5.05
N TYR A 260 8.15 -17.48 4.31
CA TYR A 260 9.34 -17.85 3.54
C TYR A 260 10.43 -18.44 4.43
N CYS A 261 10.75 -17.73 5.51
CA CYS A 261 11.74 -18.17 6.49
C CYS A 261 11.24 -19.36 7.35
N ASN A 262 9.92 -19.61 7.35
CA ASN A 262 9.22 -20.48 8.29
C ASN A 262 9.62 -20.10 9.72
N PHE A 263 9.43 -18.81 10.01
CA PHE A 263 9.67 -18.22 11.31
C PHE A 263 8.62 -18.77 12.28
N ASN A 264 9.07 -19.36 13.38
CA ASN A 264 8.18 -19.90 14.39
C ASN A 264 8.24 -19.03 15.64
N LEU A 265 7.14 -18.31 15.88
CA LEU A 265 6.94 -17.42 17.04
C LEU A 265 7.26 -18.10 18.39
N SER A 266 6.96 -19.39 18.53
CA SER A 266 7.22 -20.15 19.77
C SER A 266 8.70 -20.47 20.04
N THR A 267 9.58 -20.22 19.06
CA THR A 267 11.01 -20.55 19.14
C THR A 267 11.91 -19.33 19.00
N SER A 268 11.34 -18.14 18.86
CA SER A 268 12.09 -16.88 18.78
C SER A 268 12.92 -16.68 20.05
N PRO A 269 14.23 -16.41 19.95
CA PRO A 269 15.03 -16.05 21.12
C PRO A 269 14.44 -14.83 21.82
N ALA A 270 14.53 -14.77 23.16
CA ALA A 270 14.04 -13.61 23.93
C ALA A 270 14.75 -12.29 23.56
N SER A 271 15.89 -12.35 22.86
CA SER A 271 16.65 -11.21 22.33
C SER A 271 16.25 -10.82 20.91
N PHE A 272 15.30 -11.51 20.29
CA PHE A 272 14.84 -11.20 18.95
C PHE A 272 13.96 -9.96 18.99
N ASN A 273 14.41 -8.90 18.31
CA ASN A 273 13.60 -7.73 18.01
C ASN A 273 13.33 -7.75 16.48
N PRO A 274 12.09 -7.94 16.03
CA PRO A 274 11.77 -7.98 14.61
C PRO A 274 12.14 -6.69 13.85
N VAL A 275 12.26 -5.55 14.53
CA VAL A 275 12.74 -4.28 13.94
C VAL A 275 14.16 -4.42 13.42
N ALA A 276 14.96 -5.35 13.94
CA ALA A 276 16.32 -5.59 13.46
C ALA A 276 16.39 -6.29 12.09
N LEU A 277 15.31 -6.92 11.60
CA LEU A 277 15.31 -7.68 10.34
C LEU A 277 15.70 -6.84 9.11
N PRO A 278 15.09 -5.66 8.83
CA PRO A 278 15.50 -4.81 7.72
C PRO A 278 16.97 -4.37 7.82
N TYR A 279 17.45 -4.04 9.02
CA TYR A 279 18.85 -3.67 9.23
C TYR A 279 19.83 -4.83 9.01
N GLN A 280 19.46 -6.06 9.39
CA GLN A 280 20.28 -7.25 9.13
C GLN A 280 20.41 -7.54 7.63
N ALA A 281 19.31 -7.41 6.89
CA ALA A 281 19.32 -7.54 5.43
C ALA A 281 20.17 -6.43 4.81
N TYR A 282 19.93 -5.18 5.20
CA TYR A 282 20.66 -4.02 4.69
C TYR A 282 22.16 -4.10 4.96
N ALA A 283 22.58 -4.49 6.18
CA ALA A 283 23.99 -4.65 6.52
C ALA A 283 24.69 -5.77 5.69
N SER A 284 23.92 -6.78 5.26
CA SER A 284 24.44 -7.90 4.47
C SER A 284 24.47 -7.59 2.97
N ALA A 285 23.41 -6.94 2.47
CA ALA A 285 23.23 -6.63 1.06
C ALA A 285 22.44 -5.30 0.91
N PRO A 286 23.11 -4.14 0.97
CA PRO A 286 22.45 -2.85 0.77
C PRO A 286 21.76 -2.72 -0.59
N SER A 287 22.20 -3.49 -1.59
CA SER A 287 21.60 -3.57 -2.92
C SER A 287 20.20 -4.19 -2.95
N ASP A 288 19.78 -4.84 -1.86
CA ASP A 288 18.42 -5.37 -1.71
C ASP A 288 17.42 -4.27 -1.37
N PHE A 289 17.89 -3.02 -1.25
CA PHE A 289 17.09 -1.84 -0.99
C PHE A 289 17.28 -0.83 -2.10
N ILE A 290 16.21 -0.12 -2.43
CA ILE A 290 16.28 1.12 -3.19
C ILE A 290 16.71 2.21 -2.21
N ASP A 291 17.94 2.69 -2.38
CA ASP A 291 18.49 3.83 -1.66
C ASP A 291 17.79 5.12 -2.14
N VAL A 292 17.03 5.75 -1.25
CA VAL A 292 16.29 6.98 -1.54
C VAL A 292 17.23 8.15 -1.32
N THR A 293 17.67 8.77 -2.41
CA THR A 293 18.75 9.78 -2.38
C THR A 293 18.30 11.17 -2.85
N SER A 294 17.01 11.31 -3.17
CA SER A 294 16.40 12.55 -3.67
C SER A 294 15.21 12.96 -2.80
N GLY A 295 15.03 14.27 -2.63
CA GLY A 295 13.93 14.83 -1.84
C GLY A 295 14.28 15.08 -0.38
N ASN A 296 13.24 15.38 0.40
CA ASN A 296 13.33 15.76 1.81
C ASN A 296 11.96 15.61 2.46
N ASN A 297 11.89 15.61 3.78
CA ASN A 297 10.61 15.57 4.50
C ASN A 297 10.17 16.92 5.08
N GLN A 298 10.63 18.05 4.53
CA GLN A 298 10.22 19.34 5.04
C GLN A 298 8.72 19.54 4.84
N PHE A 299 8.01 19.78 5.94
CA PHE A 299 6.60 20.16 5.93
C PHE A 299 6.43 21.65 6.21
N ALA A 300 5.61 22.30 5.38
CA ALA A 300 5.48 23.74 5.29
C ALA A 300 6.87 24.42 5.18
N THR A 301 7.15 25.39 6.06
CA THR A 301 8.45 26.05 6.17
C THR A 301 9.18 25.65 7.45
N THR A 302 8.80 24.53 8.07
CA THR A 302 9.26 24.14 9.40
C THR A 302 10.68 23.58 9.36
N SER A 303 11.45 23.81 10.44
CA SER A 303 12.85 23.39 10.58
C SER A 303 13.13 23.02 12.04
N PRO A 304 14.05 22.09 12.34
CA PRO A 304 14.87 21.32 11.40
C PRO A 304 14.05 20.27 10.63
N PHE A 305 14.52 19.92 9.43
CA PHE A 305 14.00 18.85 8.58
C PHE A 305 15.15 18.02 8.02
N TYR A 306 14.84 16.86 7.44
CA TYR A 306 15.82 15.91 6.93
C TYR A 306 15.77 15.81 5.40
N LYS A 307 16.90 15.49 4.81
CA LYS A 307 17.04 15.24 3.37
C LYS A 307 17.31 13.76 3.14
N ALA A 308 16.83 13.26 2.01
CA ALA A 308 17.24 11.96 1.50
C ALA A 308 18.74 12.00 1.15
N LEU A 309 19.51 11.00 1.58
CA LEU A 309 20.97 10.93 1.46
C LEU A 309 21.39 9.50 1.12
N PRO A 310 22.56 9.28 0.51
CA PRO A 310 23.08 7.94 0.32
C PRO A 310 23.17 7.15 1.64
N GLY A 311 22.51 5.99 1.67
CA GLY A 311 22.47 5.08 2.82
C GLY A 311 21.32 5.38 3.77
N PHE A 312 21.55 5.25 5.08
CA PHE A 312 20.50 5.54 6.06
C PHE A 312 20.22 7.05 6.13
N ASP A 313 18.94 7.43 6.23
CA ASP A 313 18.49 8.78 6.58
C ASP A 313 17.14 8.80 7.32
N ASN A 314 16.86 9.92 7.99
CA ASN A 314 15.59 10.15 8.71
C ASN A 314 14.44 10.61 7.78
N VAL A 315 14.47 10.20 6.51
CA VAL A 315 13.40 10.42 5.54
C VAL A 315 12.86 9.07 5.07
N SER A 316 13.74 8.10 4.82
CA SER A 316 13.42 6.82 4.21
C SER A 316 14.05 5.61 4.92
N GLY A 317 14.79 5.83 6.01
CA GLY A 317 15.43 4.77 6.77
C GLY A 317 16.53 4.12 5.95
N VAL A 318 16.55 2.78 5.89
CA VAL A 318 17.45 2.02 5.02
C VAL A 318 17.00 1.95 3.55
N GLY A 319 15.90 2.62 3.19
CA GLY A 319 15.33 2.64 1.84
C GLY A 319 14.15 1.67 1.66
N VAL A 320 13.80 1.38 0.41
CA VAL A 320 12.66 0.52 0.05
C VAL A 320 13.13 -0.91 -0.25
N PRO A 321 12.72 -1.94 0.50
CA PRO A 321 13.20 -3.30 0.27
C PRO A 321 12.64 -3.93 -1.01
N TYR A 322 13.50 -4.61 -1.76
CA TYR A 322 13.08 -5.63 -2.71
C TYR A 322 12.74 -6.91 -1.96
N GLY A 323 11.44 -7.13 -1.68
CA GLY A 323 10.97 -8.19 -0.77
C GLY A 323 11.65 -9.56 -0.96
N ALA A 324 11.60 -10.12 -2.17
CA ALA A 324 12.22 -11.42 -2.46
C ALA A 324 13.74 -11.46 -2.26
N MET A 325 14.44 -10.34 -2.47
CA MET A 325 15.89 -10.25 -2.27
C MET A 325 16.19 -10.16 -0.76
N MET A 326 15.48 -9.29 -0.04
CA MET A 326 15.57 -9.17 1.42
C MET A 326 15.30 -10.53 2.11
N GLU A 327 14.25 -11.24 1.71
CA GLU A 327 13.93 -12.59 2.20
C GLU A 327 15.03 -13.61 1.93
N ALA A 328 15.58 -13.61 0.71
CA ALA A 328 16.69 -14.50 0.34
C ALA A 328 17.96 -14.18 1.15
N THR A 329 18.25 -12.91 1.42
CA THR A 329 19.38 -12.47 2.24
C THR A 329 19.22 -12.89 3.70
N LEU A 330 18.02 -12.75 4.27
CA LEU A 330 17.73 -13.17 5.64
C LEU A 330 17.70 -14.70 5.80
N CYS A 331 17.24 -15.41 4.77
CA CYS A 331 17.01 -16.86 4.81
C CYS A 331 17.62 -17.58 3.58
N PRO A 332 18.95 -17.54 3.40
CA PRO A 332 19.63 -17.97 2.17
C PRO A 332 19.58 -19.48 1.90
N ASN A 333 19.28 -20.28 2.93
CA ASN A 333 19.16 -21.74 2.82
C ASN A 333 17.72 -22.20 2.54
N ARG A 334 16.77 -21.27 2.42
CA ARG A 334 15.43 -21.58 1.93
C ARG A 334 15.48 -21.53 0.41
N ALA A 335 15.16 -22.65 -0.23
CA ALA A 335 14.68 -22.58 -1.60
C ALA A 335 13.30 -21.90 -1.55
N PRO A 336 12.93 -21.04 -2.52
CA PRO A 336 11.53 -20.70 -2.72
C PRO A 336 10.75 -22.01 -2.72
N LEU A 337 9.60 -22.07 -2.05
CA LEU A 337 8.73 -23.24 -2.15
C LEU A 337 8.37 -23.40 -3.64
N SER A 338 9.17 -24.19 -4.35
CA SER A 338 9.04 -24.47 -5.78
C SER A 338 7.93 -25.47 -6.04
N THR A 339 7.03 -25.68 -5.06
CA THR A 339 5.68 -26.07 -5.41
C THR A 339 5.08 -24.83 -6.07
N PRO A 340 4.90 -24.80 -7.40
CA PRO A 340 3.86 -23.91 -7.91
C PRO A 340 2.65 -24.20 -7.01
N PHE A 341 2.07 -23.15 -6.44
CA PHE A 341 0.64 -23.21 -6.21
C PHE A 341 0.05 -23.49 -7.59
N SER A 342 -0.03 -24.78 -7.95
CA SER A 342 -1.20 -25.25 -8.66
C SER A 342 -2.30 -24.73 -7.77
N PHE A 343 -2.98 -23.70 -8.24
CA PHE A 343 -4.41 -23.64 -8.01
C PHE A 343 -4.86 -25.07 -8.22
N GLY A 344 -5.09 -25.78 -7.11
CA GLY A 344 -5.92 -26.96 -7.18
C GLY A 344 -7.13 -26.43 -7.92
N ALA A 345 -7.41 -27.02 -9.08
CA ALA A 345 -8.73 -26.89 -9.65
C ALA A 345 -9.65 -27.39 -8.54
N SER A 346 -10.09 -26.48 -7.68
CA SER A 346 -11.32 -26.64 -6.93
C SER A 346 -12.29 -27.03 -8.02
N GLU A 347 -12.83 -28.25 -7.89
CA GLU A 347 -13.77 -28.85 -8.83
C GLU A 347 -14.49 -27.73 -9.55
N GLU A 348 -14.30 -27.68 -10.88
CA GLU A 348 -14.97 -26.72 -11.75
C GLU A 348 -16.41 -26.63 -11.27
N ARG A 349 -16.71 -25.58 -10.49
CA ARG A 349 -18.07 -25.19 -10.29
C ARG A 349 -18.40 -24.62 -11.64
N SER A 350 -18.94 -25.49 -12.52
CA SER A 350 -19.33 -25.23 -13.89
C SER A 350 -19.66 -23.76 -14.04
N GLU A 351 -18.65 -22.97 -14.38
CA GLU A 351 -18.88 -21.61 -14.81
C GLU A 351 -19.62 -21.79 -16.11
N SER A 352 -20.75 -21.11 -16.20
CA SER A 352 -21.55 -21.12 -17.42
C SER A 352 -20.61 -20.92 -18.61
N PRO A 353 -20.76 -21.69 -19.70
CA PRO A 353 -19.79 -21.72 -20.79
C PRO A 353 -19.40 -20.31 -21.18
N ILE A 354 -18.08 -20.05 -21.21
CA ILE A 354 -17.49 -18.78 -21.61
C ILE A 354 -18.08 -18.41 -22.97
N SER A 355 -19.00 -17.45 -22.96
CA SER A 355 -19.65 -16.99 -24.17
C SER A 355 -18.59 -16.32 -25.04
N SER A 356 -18.40 -16.81 -26.26
CA SER A 356 -17.56 -16.20 -27.29
C SER A 356 -18.16 -14.89 -27.84
N GLN A 357 -19.10 -14.29 -27.12
CA GLN A 357 -19.77 -13.06 -27.50
C GLN A 357 -19.04 -11.85 -26.92
N ALA A 358 -19.21 -10.72 -27.60
CA ALA A 358 -18.69 -9.43 -27.15
C ALA A 358 -19.26 -9.10 -25.75
N ARG A 359 -18.40 -8.62 -24.84
CA ARG A 359 -18.75 -8.33 -23.44
C ARG A 359 -18.75 -6.83 -23.19
N THR A 360 -19.86 -6.28 -22.70
CA THR A 360 -19.93 -4.87 -22.30
C THR A 360 -19.39 -4.68 -20.89
N LEU A 361 -18.51 -3.70 -20.70
CA LEU A 361 -18.03 -3.24 -19.40
C LEU A 361 -18.44 -1.78 -19.21
N ASP A 362 -19.07 -1.45 -18.08
CA ASP A 362 -19.24 -0.04 -17.71
C ASP A 362 -17.98 0.42 -16.97
N ILE A 363 -17.08 1.07 -17.72
CA ILE A 363 -15.86 1.70 -17.18
C ILE A 363 -15.97 3.24 -17.21
N THR A 364 -17.18 3.77 -17.36
CA THR A 364 -17.45 5.21 -17.40
C THR A 364 -17.10 5.83 -16.04
N PRO A 365 -16.07 6.69 -15.94
CA PRO A 365 -15.69 7.25 -14.64
C PRO A 365 -16.79 8.16 -14.07
N ARG A 366 -17.08 8.02 -12.77
CA ARG A 366 -18.07 8.83 -12.04
C ARG A 366 -17.38 9.84 -11.12
N VAL A 367 -16.69 10.80 -11.73
CA VAL A 367 -15.92 11.84 -11.02
C VAL A 367 -16.70 13.16 -11.04
N THR A 368 -16.84 13.81 -9.88
CA THR A 368 -17.50 15.12 -9.76
C THR A 368 -16.61 16.24 -10.29
N GLY A 369 -17.23 17.30 -10.83
CA GLY A 369 -16.49 18.50 -11.28
C GLY A 369 -15.81 18.41 -12.65
N LEU A 370 -16.05 17.33 -13.41
CA LEU A 370 -15.58 17.23 -14.80
C LEU A 370 -16.41 18.12 -15.73
N ILE A 371 -15.72 18.91 -16.55
CA ILE A 371 -16.34 19.72 -17.60
C ILE A 371 -16.06 19.08 -18.95
N ASP A 372 -17.09 18.46 -19.54
CA ASP A 372 -17.00 17.84 -20.86
C ASP A 372 -16.68 18.88 -21.95
N GLN A 373 -15.60 18.65 -22.69
CA GLN A 373 -15.16 19.46 -23.83
C GLN A 373 -15.56 18.86 -25.18
N GLY A 374 -16.31 17.75 -25.15
CA GLY A 374 -16.79 17.03 -26.32
C GLY A 374 -15.82 15.95 -26.79
N MET A 375 -16.14 15.41 -27.97
CA MET A 375 -15.43 14.27 -28.55
C MET A 375 -13.94 14.54 -28.72
N ARG A 376 -13.12 13.59 -28.27
CA ARG A 376 -11.67 13.64 -28.42
C ARG A 376 -11.29 13.61 -29.89
N ALA A 377 -10.24 14.36 -30.26
CA ALA A 377 -9.82 14.44 -31.65
C ALA A 377 -9.42 13.05 -32.20
N PRO A 378 -9.93 12.60 -33.37
CA PRO A 378 -9.73 11.25 -33.89
C PRO A 378 -8.28 10.78 -33.96
N ALA A 379 -7.38 11.68 -34.37
CA ALA A 379 -5.95 11.40 -34.53
C ALA A 379 -5.15 11.47 -33.21
N GLN A 380 -5.77 11.93 -32.11
CA GLN A 380 -5.08 12.10 -30.85
C GLN A 380 -4.77 10.73 -30.25
N LEU A 381 -3.50 10.51 -29.91
CA LEU A 381 -3.08 9.25 -29.30
C LEU A 381 -3.74 9.10 -27.93
N THR A 382 -4.28 7.91 -27.70
CA THR A 382 -4.93 7.50 -26.47
C THR A 382 -4.23 6.26 -25.95
N ARG A 383 -3.81 6.30 -24.68
CA ARG A 383 -3.31 5.12 -23.98
C ARG A 383 -4.49 4.30 -23.48
N ILE A 384 -4.31 3.00 -23.53
CA ILE A 384 -5.21 2.02 -22.97
C ILE A 384 -4.40 1.07 -22.11
N GLN A 385 -5.03 0.54 -21.08
CA GLN A 385 -4.48 -0.55 -20.30
C GLN A 385 -5.47 -1.70 -20.25
N ILE A 386 -4.99 -2.88 -20.60
CA ILE A 386 -5.78 -4.11 -20.59
C ILE A 386 -5.29 -4.99 -19.44
N VAL A 387 -6.22 -5.39 -18.58
CA VAL A 387 -5.97 -6.35 -17.51
C VAL A 387 -6.50 -7.70 -17.95
N LEU A 388 -5.62 -8.70 -17.94
CA LEU A 388 -5.92 -10.08 -18.30
C LEU A 388 -6.43 -10.85 -17.10
N ARG A 389 -7.22 -11.90 -17.38
CA ARG A 389 -7.64 -12.89 -16.40
C ARG A 389 -6.44 -13.76 -15.99
N PRO A 390 -6.19 -13.93 -14.68
CA PRO A 390 -5.18 -14.84 -14.18
C PRO A 390 -5.65 -16.27 -14.46
N THR A 391 -4.86 -16.98 -15.27
CA THR A 391 -5.09 -18.38 -15.64
C THR A 391 -3.73 -19.07 -15.75
N ALA A 392 -3.70 -20.41 -15.66
CA ALA A 392 -2.46 -21.16 -15.87
C ALA A 392 -1.83 -20.93 -17.26
N THR A 393 -2.62 -20.45 -18.24
CA THR A 393 -2.20 -20.14 -19.60
C THR A 393 -2.06 -18.64 -19.87
N VAL A 394 -1.97 -17.80 -18.83
CA VAL A 394 -2.02 -16.33 -18.95
C VAL A 394 -1.00 -15.77 -19.95
N ALA A 395 0.21 -16.32 -20.03
CA ALA A 395 1.21 -15.90 -21.02
C ALA A 395 0.75 -16.12 -22.48
N GLY A 396 0.06 -17.24 -22.75
CA GLY A 396 -0.52 -17.51 -24.08
C GLY A 396 -1.77 -16.65 -24.36
N ASN A 397 -2.55 -16.35 -23.32
CA ASN A 397 -3.69 -15.44 -23.42
C ASN A 397 -3.20 -14.00 -23.72
N GLU A 398 -2.12 -13.57 -23.08
CA GLU A 398 -1.46 -12.27 -23.34
C GLU A 398 -1.03 -12.16 -24.80
N GLU A 399 -0.38 -13.18 -25.34
CA GLU A 399 0.05 -13.18 -26.75
C GLU A 399 -1.14 -13.08 -27.71
N THR A 400 -2.27 -13.72 -27.37
CA THR A 400 -3.52 -13.63 -28.15
C THR A 400 -4.10 -12.22 -28.11
N VAL A 401 -4.15 -11.59 -26.94
CA VAL A 401 -4.60 -10.21 -26.76
C VAL A 401 -3.68 -9.23 -27.50
N VAL A 402 -2.37 -9.37 -27.35
CA VAL A 402 -1.37 -8.54 -28.04
C VAL A 402 -1.51 -8.64 -29.55
N SER A 403 -1.66 -9.86 -30.09
CA SER A 403 -1.85 -10.08 -31.53
C SER A 403 -3.14 -9.43 -32.04
N ALA A 404 -4.24 -9.55 -31.29
CA ALA A 404 -5.52 -8.94 -31.64
C ALA A 404 -5.45 -7.39 -31.63
N LEU A 405 -4.74 -6.81 -30.66
CA LEU A 405 -4.52 -5.37 -30.57
C LEU A 405 -3.65 -4.85 -31.73
N GLN A 406 -2.52 -5.50 -32.00
CA GLN A 406 -1.64 -5.11 -33.11
C GLN A 406 -2.37 -5.21 -34.45
N GLY A 407 -3.16 -6.27 -34.66
CA GLY A 407 -4.01 -6.43 -35.85
C GLY A 407 -5.06 -5.33 -36.00
N ALA A 408 -5.49 -4.71 -34.91
CA ALA A 408 -6.41 -3.57 -34.90
C ALA A 408 -5.72 -2.19 -34.97
N GLY A 409 -4.39 -2.16 -35.12
CA GLY A 409 -3.62 -0.92 -35.26
C GLY A 409 -3.14 -0.29 -33.94
N PHE A 410 -3.18 -1.03 -32.84
CA PHE A 410 -2.57 -0.60 -31.58
C PHE A 410 -1.07 -0.84 -31.58
N THR A 411 -0.33 0.10 -30.98
CA THR A 411 1.09 -0.10 -30.62
C THR A 411 1.15 -0.56 -29.17
N ILE A 412 1.78 -1.70 -28.92
CA ILE A 412 2.07 -2.16 -27.55
C ILE A 412 3.16 -1.26 -26.97
N VAL A 413 2.89 -0.70 -25.79
CA VAL A 413 3.79 0.18 -25.06
C VAL A 413 4.59 -0.58 -24.03
N ASN A 414 3.93 -1.46 -23.27
CA ASN A 414 4.57 -2.28 -22.25
C ASN A 414 3.84 -3.62 -22.05
N ARG A 415 4.60 -4.63 -21.65
CA ARG A 415 4.13 -5.94 -21.19
C ARG A 415 4.75 -6.18 -19.82
N PHE A 416 3.96 -6.60 -18.85
CA PHE A 416 4.44 -6.81 -17.49
C PHE A 416 4.87 -8.27 -17.28
N ALA A 417 5.87 -8.50 -16.42
CA ALA A 417 6.47 -9.83 -16.24
C ALA A 417 5.49 -10.89 -15.74
N ASN A 418 4.39 -10.48 -15.09
CA ASN A 418 3.31 -11.36 -14.65
C ASN A 418 2.29 -11.71 -15.75
N HIS A 419 2.45 -11.16 -16.96
CA HIS A 419 1.55 -11.35 -18.11
C HIS A 419 0.09 -10.90 -17.87
N LEU A 420 -0.19 -10.17 -16.80
CA LEU A 420 -1.54 -9.75 -16.41
C LEU A 420 -1.93 -8.39 -16.95
N VAL A 421 -0.98 -7.59 -17.42
CA VAL A 421 -1.23 -6.22 -17.87
C VAL A 421 -0.54 -5.97 -19.20
N VAL A 422 -1.27 -5.37 -20.14
CA VAL A 422 -0.75 -4.90 -21.42
C VAL A 422 -1.10 -3.43 -21.58
N ASP A 423 -0.08 -2.58 -21.68
CA ASP A 423 -0.25 -1.19 -22.05
C ASP A 423 -0.17 -1.06 -23.56
N ALA A 424 -1.13 -0.37 -24.16
CA ALA A 424 -1.13 -0.09 -25.58
C ALA A 424 -1.56 1.36 -25.87
N ARG A 425 -1.33 1.80 -27.10
CA ARG A 425 -1.81 3.10 -27.58
C ARG A 425 -2.26 3.04 -29.01
N ALA A 426 -3.27 3.83 -29.36
CA ALA A 426 -3.76 4.03 -30.71
C ALA A 426 -4.40 5.43 -30.85
N PRO A 427 -4.65 5.93 -32.08
CA PRO A 427 -5.51 7.09 -32.28
C PRO A 427 -6.89 6.88 -31.63
N ALA A 428 -7.50 7.93 -31.09
CA ALA A 428 -8.80 7.86 -30.42
C ALA A 428 -9.88 7.20 -31.30
N SER A 429 -9.88 7.46 -32.61
CA SER A 429 -10.82 6.80 -33.53
C SER A 429 -10.66 5.28 -33.60
N THR A 430 -9.43 4.78 -33.46
CA THR A 430 -9.14 3.34 -33.41
C THR A 430 -9.64 2.75 -32.11
N VAL A 431 -9.45 3.45 -30.99
CA VAL A 431 -9.94 3.03 -29.66
C VAL A 431 -11.47 2.98 -29.64
N ASP A 432 -12.13 4.06 -30.09
CA ASP A 432 -13.59 4.14 -30.17
C ASP A 432 -14.19 3.05 -31.04
N ALA A 433 -13.58 2.79 -32.22
CA ALA A 433 -14.03 1.74 -33.12
C ALA A 433 -13.83 0.34 -32.54
N TYR A 434 -12.66 0.06 -31.95
CA TYR A 434 -12.32 -1.26 -31.44
C TYR A 434 -13.17 -1.63 -30.22
N PHE A 435 -13.39 -0.69 -29.30
CA PHE A 435 -14.18 -0.92 -28.08
C PHE A 435 -15.63 -0.46 -28.17
N SER A 436 -16.11 -0.06 -29.35
CA SER A 436 -17.46 0.49 -29.56
C SER A 436 -17.85 1.57 -28.53
N THR A 437 -16.90 2.42 -28.15
CA THR A 437 -17.06 3.47 -27.13
C THR A 437 -16.93 4.88 -27.74
N SER A 438 -17.06 5.91 -26.92
CA SER A 438 -16.89 7.32 -27.32
C SER A 438 -16.01 8.00 -26.28
N LEU A 439 -14.82 8.40 -26.68
CA LEU A 439 -13.89 9.15 -25.85
C LEU A 439 -14.16 10.65 -25.95
N HIS A 440 -14.32 11.29 -24.81
CA HIS A 440 -14.40 12.74 -24.72
C HIS A 440 -13.15 13.29 -24.05
N ASP A 441 -12.77 14.51 -24.43
CA ASP A 441 -11.87 15.32 -23.62
C ASP A 441 -12.67 16.02 -22.52
N VAL A 442 -12.11 16.08 -21.32
CA VAL A 442 -12.71 16.79 -20.19
C VAL A 442 -11.70 17.70 -19.53
N VAL A 443 -12.15 18.76 -18.88
CA VAL A 443 -11.32 19.54 -17.96
C VAL A 443 -11.59 19.05 -16.54
N GLN A 444 -10.51 18.71 -15.83
CA GLN A 444 -10.56 18.24 -14.45
C GLN A 444 -9.89 19.25 -13.52
N GLY A 445 -10.60 20.34 -13.21
CA GLY A 445 -10.13 21.38 -12.29
C GLY A 445 -8.65 21.78 -12.51
N ARG A 446 -7.83 21.69 -11.45
CA ARG A 446 -6.39 21.98 -11.48
C ARG A 446 -5.54 20.98 -12.29
N PHE A 447 -6.06 19.79 -12.56
CA PHE A 447 -5.35 18.70 -13.24
C PHE A 447 -5.37 18.81 -14.77
N GLY A 448 -5.98 19.87 -15.30
CA GLY A 448 -5.96 20.22 -16.72
C GLY A 448 -6.87 19.34 -17.57
N ARG A 449 -6.51 19.19 -18.86
CA ARG A 449 -7.28 18.44 -19.84
C ARG A 449 -6.98 16.93 -19.73
N ARG A 450 -8.03 16.15 -19.61
CA ARG A 450 -8.04 14.69 -19.48
C ARG A 450 -8.96 14.09 -20.54
N TYR A 451 -9.04 12.76 -20.60
CA TYR A 451 -9.99 12.05 -21.45
C TYR A 451 -10.59 10.87 -20.70
N LEU A 452 -11.79 10.47 -21.11
CA LEU A 452 -12.52 9.32 -20.56
C LEU A 452 -13.54 8.79 -21.57
N PRO A 453 -13.98 7.52 -21.45
CA PRO A 453 -15.13 7.00 -22.18
C PRO A 453 -16.42 7.54 -21.56
N VAL A 454 -17.30 8.16 -22.35
CA VAL A 454 -18.61 8.66 -21.87
C VAL A 454 -19.75 7.65 -22.04
N ARG A 455 -19.43 6.45 -22.51
CA ARG A 455 -20.34 5.31 -22.61
C ARG A 455 -19.58 4.02 -22.32
N SER A 456 -20.33 3.01 -21.91
CA SER A 456 -19.79 1.67 -21.68
C SER A 456 -19.01 1.17 -22.91
N VAL A 457 -17.99 0.37 -22.63
CA VAL A 457 -17.12 -0.22 -23.66
C VAL A 457 -17.61 -1.62 -23.97
N THR A 458 -17.45 -2.05 -25.21
CA THR A 458 -17.70 -3.42 -25.63
C THR A 458 -16.38 -4.07 -26.02
N LEU A 459 -15.96 -5.07 -25.25
CA LEU A 459 -14.79 -5.89 -25.58
C LEU A 459 -15.08 -6.73 -26.83
N PRO A 460 -14.21 -6.68 -27.85
CA PRO A 460 -14.30 -7.57 -29.00
C PRO A 460 -14.27 -9.04 -28.58
N ALA A 461 -15.03 -9.89 -29.27
CA ALA A 461 -15.07 -11.33 -29.04
C ALA A 461 -13.67 -11.98 -29.07
N ALA A 462 -12.74 -11.42 -29.85
CA ALA A 462 -11.37 -11.89 -29.95
C ALA A 462 -10.56 -11.78 -28.64
N ILE A 463 -10.93 -10.84 -27.76
CA ILE A 463 -10.20 -10.60 -26.49
C ILE A 463 -11.08 -10.76 -25.25
N ALA A 464 -12.41 -10.70 -25.39
CA ALA A 464 -13.36 -10.75 -24.28
C ALA A 464 -13.17 -11.96 -23.34
N PRO A 465 -12.83 -13.18 -23.81
CA PRO A 465 -12.55 -14.31 -22.93
C PRO A 465 -11.32 -14.13 -22.04
N TYR A 466 -10.35 -13.32 -22.46
CA TYR A 466 -9.05 -13.18 -21.80
C TYR A 466 -8.96 -11.96 -20.91
N VAL A 467 -9.84 -10.98 -21.07
CA VAL A 467 -9.76 -9.67 -20.42
C VAL A 467 -10.70 -9.60 -19.21
N SER A 468 -10.14 -9.25 -18.06
CA SER A 468 -10.87 -9.01 -16.80
C SER A 468 -11.25 -7.53 -16.67
N GLY A 469 -10.36 -6.61 -17.06
CA GLY A 469 -10.52 -5.16 -16.93
C GLY A 469 -9.91 -4.36 -18.09
N LEU A 470 -10.36 -3.12 -18.23
CA LEU A 470 -9.90 -2.17 -19.25
C LEU A 470 -9.93 -0.75 -18.67
N SER A 471 -8.84 0.01 -18.82
CA SER A 471 -8.80 1.45 -18.57
C SER A 471 -8.61 2.20 -19.90
N LEU A 472 -9.47 3.20 -20.13
CA LEU A 472 -9.49 4.07 -21.32
C LEU A 472 -9.52 5.56 -20.96
N ASP A 473 -9.09 5.91 -19.75
CA ASP A 473 -9.08 7.28 -19.27
C ASP A 473 -7.69 7.66 -18.72
N ASN A 474 -7.51 8.92 -18.38
CA ASN A 474 -6.32 9.39 -17.68
C ASN A 474 -6.67 10.35 -16.53
N LEU A 475 -7.86 10.17 -15.95
CA LEU A 475 -8.35 11.01 -14.85
C LEU A 475 -7.49 10.81 -13.61
N ILE A 476 -7.40 11.85 -12.78
CA ILE A 476 -6.77 11.76 -11.46
C ILE A 476 -7.87 11.72 -10.41
N THR A 477 -8.06 10.61 -9.72
CA THR A 477 -9.13 10.43 -8.74
C THR A 477 -8.61 10.31 -7.31
N MET A 478 -8.05 11.38 -6.75
CA MET A 478 -7.62 11.38 -5.35
C MET A 478 -8.83 11.40 -4.39
N ARG A 479 -8.91 10.41 -3.50
CA ARG A 479 -9.67 10.45 -2.25
C ARG A 479 -8.68 10.31 -1.10
N THR A 480 -8.62 11.30 -0.24
CA THR A 480 -7.90 11.16 1.03
C THR A 480 -8.84 10.75 2.14
N LEU A 481 -8.25 10.09 3.11
CA LEU A 481 -8.73 9.98 4.47
C LEU A 481 -8.63 11.33 5.18
#